data_AF-T1IEB9-F1
#
_entry.id   AF-T1IEB9-F1
#
_cell.length_a   1.000
_cell.length_b   1.000
_cell.length_c   1.000
_cell.angle_alpha   90.00
_cell.angle_beta   90.00
_cell.angle_gamma   90.00
#
_symmetry.space_group_name_H-M   'P 1'
#
loop_
_entity.id
_entity.type
_entity.pdbx_description
1 polymer ?
#
loop_
_entity_poly.entity_id
_entity_poly.type
_entity_poly.pdbx_seq_one_letter_code
_entity_poly.pdbx_strand_id
1 'polypeptide(L)'
;MTSGKDAMGEQPIFTCKAHVFHIDPKTKRSWIPASATAVSVSFFYDSSRSLYRIISVEGTKAVINSTITPSMTFTKTSQKFGQWSDIRANTVYGLGFSSEAELNKFIEKFQEVKEATRTASNKAGNGPVTTTPVTSANASPITARASSASGTLSDAGPLLEPPAMQPSCTSPAPQSGPGDEASNESPKHQSNEAKSPAPVGIGAAGVVGPVTSTEVQLKYENDRLKLALAHSSANAKKWEATTLKNNNLRLTSALQESTANVDEWKRQLHSYKEENQRLKSKYIELEAAKGGTEAAVELRKELATLRLRVETLEVELKSKEEDLKRASAGKQPAEDRCKTLQQENAELQAGVSLAQAQLETALAAHDSQRRVMETLNAQLAVRIQELAGIHREIATALQT
;
A
#
# COMPACT_ATOMS: atom_id res chain seq x y z
N MET A 1 -25.17 -27.55 -13.58
CA MET A 1 -25.49 -27.46 -12.14
C MET A 1 -24.89 -26.15 -11.60
N THR A 2 -25.77 -25.26 -11.15
CA THR A 2 -25.60 -24.15 -10.16
C THR A 2 -24.33 -23.28 -10.27
N SER A 3 -24.35 -22.16 -11.01
CA SER A 3 -24.80 -20.82 -10.54
C SER A 3 -24.15 -20.35 -9.23
N GLY A 4 -22.94 -19.81 -9.32
CA GLY A 4 -22.32 -18.96 -8.29
C GLY A 4 -22.52 -17.49 -8.64
N LYS A 5 -23.77 -17.02 -8.58
CA LYS A 5 -24.18 -15.64 -8.78
C LYS A 5 -24.52 -15.07 -7.41
N ASP A 6 -23.51 -14.58 -6.69
CA ASP A 6 -23.63 -13.68 -5.52
C ASP A 6 -22.23 -13.14 -5.17
N ALA A 7 -21.68 -12.30 -6.05
CA ALA A 7 -20.70 -11.29 -5.66
C ALA A 7 -21.41 -9.95 -5.84
N MET A 8 -21.49 -9.15 -4.77
CA MET A 8 -22.16 -7.85 -4.70
C MET A 8 -22.19 -7.12 -6.05
N GLY A 9 -23.35 -6.61 -6.46
CA GLY A 9 -23.61 -6.01 -7.78
C GLY A 9 -22.79 -4.75 -8.15
N GLU A 10 -21.66 -4.51 -7.50
CA GLU A 10 -20.70 -3.46 -7.82
C GLU A 10 -19.62 -4.04 -8.76
N GLN A 11 -19.48 -3.47 -9.95
CA GLN A 11 -18.44 -3.91 -10.89
C GLN A 11 -17.05 -3.43 -10.42
N PRO A 12 -16.01 -4.27 -10.53
CA PRO A 12 -14.66 -3.86 -10.19
C PRO A 12 -14.14 -2.81 -11.18
N ILE A 13 -13.51 -1.76 -10.66
CA ILE A 13 -12.88 -0.67 -11.44
C ILE A 13 -11.65 -1.20 -12.18
N PHE A 14 -10.89 -2.06 -11.51
CA PHE A 14 -9.69 -2.69 -12.04
C PHE A 14 -9.53 -4.05 -11.36
N THR A 15 -9.07 -5.06 -12.10
CA THR A 15 -8.77 -6.39 -11.58
C THR A 15 -7.43 -6.87 -12.15
N CYS A 16 -6.62 -7.49 -11.30
CA CYS A 16 -5.36 -8.14 -11.68
C CYS A 16 -5.19 -9.47 -10.94
N LYS A 17 -4.16 -10.25 -11.30
CA LYS A 17 -3.79 -11.51 -10.63
C LYS A 17 -2.50 -11.34 -9.83
N ALA A 18 -2.51 -11.76 -8.57
CA ALA A 18 -1.33 -11.73 -7.71
C ALA A 18 -1.41 -12.79 -6.60
N HIS A 19 -0.25 -13.23 -6.10
CA HIS A 19 -0.16 -13.96 -4.84
C HIS A 19 -0.22 -12.98 -3.68
N VAL A 20 -1.08 -13.26 -2.69
CA VAL A 20 -1.30 -12.37 -1.55
C VAL A 20 -0.52 -12.85 -0.34
N PHE A 21 0.11 -11.91 0.36
CA PHE A 21 0.84 -12.14 1.60
C PHE A 21 0.40 -11.15 2.67
N HIS A 22 0.44 -11.56 3.93
CA HIS A 22 0.30 -10.69 5.09
C HIS A 22 1.60 -10.67 5.88
N ILE A 23 1.93 -9.55 6.50
CA ILE A 23 3.00 -9.54 7.49
C ILE A 23 2.53 -10.30 8.75
N ASP A 24 3.41 -11.11 9.32
CA ASP A 24 3.13 -11.80 10.57
C ASP A 24 2.84 -10.78 11.68
N PRO A 25 1.67 -10.85 12.34
CA PRO A 25 1.30 -9.90 13.38
C PRO A 25 2.21 -9.97 14.61
N LYS A 26 2.87 -11.11 14.86
CA LYS A 26 3.76 -11.30 16.02
C LYS A 26 5.16 -10.77 15.75
N THR A 27 5.75 -11.16 14.62
CA THR A 27 7.16 -10.83 14.33
C THR A 27 7.32 -9.49 13.62
N LYS A 28 6.28 -9.01 12.92
CA LYS A 28 6.29 -7.81 12.05
C LYS A 28 7.45 -7.80 11.04
N ARG A 29 8.03 -8.96 10.72
CA ARG A 29 9.20 -9.10 9.83
C ARG A 29 9.09 -10.24 8.82
N SER A 30 8.29 -11.27 9.11
CA SER A 30 8.05 -12.38 8.18
C SER A 30 6.79 -12.17 7.36
N TRP A 31 6.83 -12.61 6.09
CA TRP A 31 5.66 -12.69 5.22
C TRP A 31 5.01 -14.06 5.34
N ILE A 32 3.69 -14.08 5.52
CA ILE A 32 2.87 -15.29 5.56
C ILE A 32 2.01 -15.31 4.28
N PRO A 33 2.03 -16.40 3.50
CA PRO A 33 1.16 -16.52 2.33
C PRO A 33 -0.31 -16.51 2.78
N ALA A 34 -1.07 -15.58 2.23
CA ALA A 34 -2.50 -15.45 2.46
C ALA A 34 -3.34 -16.10 1.35
N SER A 35 -2.73 -16.35 0.18
CA SER A 35 -3.31 -17.17 -0.89
C SER A 35 -2.38 -18.32 -1.31
N ALA A 36 -2.95 -19.47 -1.65
CA ALA A 36 -2.20 -20.62 -2.16
C ALA A 36 -1.84 -20.47 -3.64
N THR A 37 -2.66 -19.75 -4.40
CA THR A 37 -2.45 -19.47 -5.82
C THR A 37 -2.59 -17.98 -6.12
N ALA A 38 -2.32 -17.58 -7.37
CA ALA A 38 -2.58 -16.22 -7.83
C ALA A 38 -4.09 -15.95 -7.88
N VAL A 39 -4.58 -15.11 -6.98
CA VAL A 39 -6.00 -14.76 -6.84
C VAL A 39 -6.30 -13.43 -7.53
N SER A 40 -7.58 -13.18 -7.81
CA SER A 40 -8.01 -11.88 -8.35
C SER A 40 -7.97 -10.83 -7.25
N VAL A 41 -7.25 -9.73 -7.51
CA VAL A 41 -7.19 -8.55 -6.63
C VAL A 41 -7.82 -7.40 -7.39
N SER A 42 -8.87 -6.82 -6.81
CA SER A 42 -9.73 -5.86 -7.51
C SER A 42 -9.97 -4.61 -6.68
N PHE A 43 -10.08 -3.47 -7.36
CA PHE A 43 -10.53 -2.21 -6.76
C PHE A 43 -12.04 -2.07 -6.95
N PHE A 44 -12.75 -1.71 -5.89
CA PHE A 44 -14.18 -1.46 -5.89
C PHE A 44 -14.47 -0.06 -5.34
N TYR A 45 -15.53 0.57 -5.84
CA TYR A 45 -16.13 1.74 -5.23
C TYR A 45 -17.42 1.32 -4.55
N ASP A 46 -17.43 1.41 -3.22
CA ASP A 46 -18.61 1.16 -2.40
C ASP A 46 -19.45 2.43 -2.38
N SER A 47 -20.52 2.41 -3.17
CA SER A 47 -21.42 3.55 -3.33
C SER A 47 -22.16 3.90 -2.03
N SER A 48 -22.52 2.88 -1.24
CA SER A 48 -23.27 3.04 0.02
C SER A 48 -22.46 3.76 1.10
N ARG A 49 -21.13 3.54 1.11
CA ARG A 49 -20.21 4.16 2.06
C ARG A 49 -19.34 5.26 1.43
N SER A 50 -19.53 5.53 0.14
CA SER A 50 -18.77 6.51 -0.64
C SER A 50 -17.25 6.37 -0.46
N LEU A 51 -16.75 5.13 -0.51
CA LEU A 51 -15.33 4.81 -0.28
C LEU A 51 -14.79 3.78 -1.27
N TYR A 52 -13.48 3.80 -1.48
CA TYR A 52 -12.80 2.84 -2.34
C TYR A 52 -12.16 1.71 -1.54
N ARG A 53 -12.17 0.50 -2.08
CA ARG A 53 -11.64 -0.70 -1.42
C ARG A 53 -10.83 -1.56 -2.37
N ILE A 54 -9.84 -2.25 -1.82
CA ILE A 54 -9.16 -3.37 -2.46
C ILE A 54 -9.74 -4.64 -1.86
N ILE A 55 -10.30 -5.49 -2.72
CA ILE A 55 -10.93 -6.75 -2.32
C ILE A 55 -10.27 -7.89 -3.09
N SER A 56 -9.98 -8.96 -2.38
CA SER A 56 -9.55 -10.23 -2.96
C SER A 56 -10.12 -11.38 -2.15
N VAL A 57 -10.61 -12.40 -2.85
CA VAL A 57 -11.24 -13.58 -2.28
C VAL A 57 -10.56 -14.84 -2.81
N GLU A 58 -10.31 -15.80 -1.92
CA GLU A 58 -9.86 -17.15 -2.26
C GLU A 58 -10.92 -18.14 -1.78
N GLY A 59 -11.59 -18.81 -2.72
CA GLY A 59 -12.79 -19.60 -2.41
C GLY A 59 -13.89 -18.72 -1.79
N THR A 60 -14.29 -19.02 -0.56
CA THR A 60 -15.28 -18.25 0.22
C THR A 60 -14.65 -17.27 1.20
N LYS A 61 -13.32 -17.23 1.32
CA LYS A 61 -12.60 -16.43 2.31
C LYS A 61 -12.10 -15.14 1.68
N ALA A 62 -12.44 -14.00 2.29
CA ALA A 62 -11.79 -12.73 1.96
C ALA A 62 -10.34 -12.73 2.48
N VAL A 63 -9.38 -12.62 1.57
CA VAL A 63 -7.95 -12.56 1.88
C VAL A 63 -7.42 -11.12 1.87
N ILE A 64 -8.12 -10.22 1.19
CA ILE A 64 -7.90 -8.77 1.27
C ILE A 64 -9.26 -8.09 1.39
N ASN A 65 -9.37 -7.19 2.37
CA ASN A 65 -10.51 -6.30 2.48
C ASN A 65 -10.07 -4.94 3.02
N SER A 66 -9.34 -4.18 2.20
CA SER A 66 -8.65 -2.96 2.60
C SER A 66 -9.40 -1.73 2.10
N THR A 67 -9.67 -0.75 2.96
CA THR A 67 -10.25 0.54 2.56
C THR A 67 -9.12 1.51 2.23
N ILE A 68 -9.14 2.09 1.04
CA ILE A 68 -8.10 3.02 0.60
C ILE A 68 -8.32 4.37 1.28
N THR A 69 -7.26 4.92 1.88
CA THR A 69 -7.27 6.26 2.47
C THR A 69 -6.31 7.20 1.73
N PRO A 70 -6.51 8.53 1.79
CA PRO A 70 -5.62 9.48 1.12
C PRO A 70 -4.16 9.46 1.60
N SER A 71 -3.92 8.94 2.81
CA SER A 71 -2.59 8.81 3.42
C SER A 71 -1.92 7.46 3.15
N MET A 72 -2.63 6.49 2.57
CA MET A 72 -2.03 5.21 2.22
C MET A 72 -0.98 5.36 1.11
N THR A 73 0.07 4.54 1.22
CA THR A 73 1.13 4.45 0.22
C THR A 73 1.38 2.99 -0.12
N PHE A 74 1.40 2.70 -1.42
CA PHE A 74 1.88 1.43 -1.93
C PHE A 74 3.36 1.55 -2.28
N THR A 75 4.19 0.69 -1.71
CA THR A 75 5.64 0.70 -1.85
C THR A 75 6.11 -0.53 -2.61
N LYS A 76 6.80 -0.31 -3.73
CA LYS A 76 7.50 -1.37 -4.47
C LYS A 76 8.78 -1.76 -3.71
N THR A 77 8.92 -3.03 -3.34
CA THR A 77 10.08 -3.53 -2.57
C THR A 77 10.90 -4.57 -3.33
N SER A 78 10.42 -5.05 -4.48
CA SER A 78 11.18 -5.85 -5.44
C SER A 78 10.67 -5.62 -6.87
N GLN A 79 11.26 -6.29 -7.85
CA GLN A 79 10.87 -6.17 -9.26
C GLN A 79 9.41 -6.57 -9.51
N LYS A 80 8.90 -7.55 -8.76
CA LYS A 80 7.54 -8.10 -8.92
C LYS A 80 6.75 -8.13 -7.61
N PHE A 81 7.20 -7.40 -6.59
CA PHE A 81 6.57 -7.40 -5.28
C PHE A 81 6.41 -5.97 -4.75
N GLY A 82 5.25 -5.71 -4.17
CA GLY A 82 4.94 -4.46 -3.48
C GLY A 82 3.99 -4.67 -2.32
N GLN A 83 3.89 -3.65 -1.45
CA GLN A 83 3.16 -3.73 -0.20
C GLN A 83 2.49 -2.41 0.18
N TRP A 84 1.47 -2.46 1.03
CA TRP A 84 0.90 -1.30 1.71
C TRP A 84 0.47 -1.65 3.14
N SER A 85 0.46 -0.65 4.01
CA SER A 85 -0.04 -0.78 5.38
C SER A 85 -1.50 -0.35 5.45
N ASP A 86 -2.33 -1.17 6.08
CA ASP A 86 -3.70 -0.84 6.43
C ASP A 86 -3.85 -0.75 7.95
N ILE A 87 -3.90 0.50 8.44
CA ILE A 87 -4.02 0.82 9.86
C ILE A 87 -5.35 0.33 10.43
N ARG A 88 -6.43 0.36 9.64
CA ARG A 88 -7.76 -0.08 10.09
C ARG A 88 -7.80 -1.59 10.28
N ALA A 89 -7.18 -2.32 9.37
CA ALA A 89 -7.05 -3.78 9.47
C ALA A 89 -5.86 -4.22 10.36
N ASN A 90 -5.05 -3.27 10.86
CA ASN A 90 -3.82 -3.49 11.63
C ASN A 90 -2.88 -4.55 10.99
N THR A 91 -2.75 -4.50 9.66
CA THR A 91 -1.95 -5.45 8.90
C THR A 91 -1.25 -4.78 7.74
N VAL A 92 -0.20 -5.42 7.22
CA VAL A 92 0.49 -5.01 6.00
C VAL A 92 0.24 -6.08 4.96
N TYR A 93 -0.33 -5.68 3.84
CA TYR A 93 -0.58 -6.55 2.70
C TYR A 93 0.59 -6.48 1.73
N GLY A 94 0.97 -7.63 1.18
CA GLY A 94 1.98 -7.77 0.13
C GLY A 94 1.39 -8.50 -1.07
N LEU A 95 1.78 -8.08 -2.27
CA LEU A 95 1.35 -8.67 -3.53
C LEU A 95 2.55 -9.06 -4.39
N GLY A 96 2.60 -10.33 -4.79
CA GLY A 96 3.56 -10.86 -5.75
C GLY A 96 2.92 -11.07 -7.13
N PHE A 97 3.41 -10.36 -8.14
CA PHE A 97 2.89 -10.35 -9.50
C PHE A 97 3.66 -11.30 -10.44
N SER A 98 3.04 -11.72 -11.54
CA SER A 98 3.70 -12.54 -12.58
C SER A 98 4.78 -11.76 -13.32
N SER A 99 4.55 -10.46 -13.54
CA SER A 99 5.45 -9.56 -14.27
C SER A 99 5.61 -8.20 -13.60
N GLU A 100 6.70 -7.49 -13.93
CA GLU A 100 6.93 -6.11 -13.48
C GLU A 100 5.89 -5.14 -14.06
N ALA A 101 5.43 -5.39 -15.29
CA ALA A 101 4.41 -4.55 -15.94
C ALA A 101 3.08 -4.56 -15.17
N GLU A 102 2.64 -5.72 -14.67
CA GLU A 102 1.43 -5.83 -13.86
C GLU A 102 1.56 -5.12 -12.51
N LEU A 103 2.73 -5.21 -11.87
CA LEU A 103 3.04 -4.46 -10.65
C LEU A 103 2.95 -2.95 -10.92
N ASN A 104 3.59 -2.45 -11.97
CA ASN A 104 3.57 -1.02 -12.31
C ASN A 104 2.14 -0.55 -12.62
N LYS A 105 1.35 -1.34 -13.35
CA LYS A 105 -0.08 -1.05 -13.61
C LYS A 105 -0.91 -1.01 -12.33
N PHE A 106 -0.63 -1.90 -11.37
CA PHE A 106 -1.29 -1.87 -10.06
C PHE A 106 -0.93 -0.61 -9.28
N ILE A 107 0.34 -0.17 -9.32
CA ILE A 107 0.81 1.06 -8.67
C ILE A 107 0.08 2.28 -9.24
N GLU A 108 -0.03 2.39 -10.56
CA GLU A 108 -0.76 3.47 -11.24
C GLU A 108 -2.23 3.51 -10.79
N LYS A 109 -2.91 2.36 -10.82
CA LYS A 109 -4.30 2.26 -10.36
C LYS A 109 -4.48 2.55 -8.88
N PHE A 110 -3.51 2.18 -8.04
CA PHE A 110 -3.53 2.54 -6.63
C PHE A 110 -3.48 4.06 -6.42
N GLN A 111 -2.64 4.78 -7.18
CA GLN A 111 -2.57 6.24 -7.10
C GLN A 111 -3.85 6.90 -7.61
N GLU A 112 -4.39 6.47 -8.75
CA GLU A 112 -5.64 6.96 -9.33
C GLU A 112 -6.80 6.83 -8.34
N VAL A 113 -6.95 5.66 -7.72
CA VAL A 113 -8.02 5.42 -6.74
C VAL A 113 -7.80 6.21 -5.44
N LYS A 114 -6.55 6.40 -5.02
CA LYS A 114 -6.22 7.24 -3.85
C LYS A 114 -6.57 8.71 -4.10
N GLU A 115 -6.32 9.23 -5.30
CA GLU A 115 -6.74 10.57 -5.70
C GLU A 115 -8.26 10.70 -5.77
N ALA A 116 -8.94 9.71 -6.35
CA ALA A 116 -10.41 9.66 -6.37
C ALA A 116 -11.01 9.66 -4.96
N THR A 117 -10.34 9.00 -3.99
CA THR A 117 -10.73 9.01 -2.57
C THR A 117 -10.64 10.41 -1.96
N ARG A 118 -9.64 11.21 -2.33
CA ARG A 118 -9.50 12.60 -1.89
C ARG A 118 -10.65 13.47 -2.42
N THR A 119 -11.00 13.29 -3.70
CA THR A 119 -12.11 14.02 -4.33
C THR A 119 -13.47 13.62 -3.76
N ALA A 120 -13.70 12.32 -3.51
CA ALA A 120 -14.93 11.82 -2.88
C ALA A 120 -15.09 12.35 -1.44
N SER A 121 -14.00 12.44 -0.68
CA SER A 121 -14.01 12.99 0.68
C SER A 121 -14.35 14.49 0.71
N ASN A 122 -13.87 15.27 -0.27
CA ASN A 122 -14.19 16.69 -0.37
C ASN A 122 -15.65 16.94 -0.79
N LYS A 123 -16.24 16.05 -1.60
CA LYS A 123 -17.64 16.16 -2.05
C LYS A 123 -18.64 15.86 -0.93
N ALA A 124 -18.26 15.04 0.06
CA ALA A 124 -19.05 14.76 1.26
C ALA A 124 -19.01 15.89 2.31
N GLY A 125 -18.13 16.89 2.16
CA GLY A 125 -17.95 18.00 3.11
C GLY A 125 -18.89 19.20 2.91
N ASN A 126 -19.70 19.23 1.86
CA ASN A 126 -20.59 20.36 1.53
C ASN A 126 -22.09 20.11 1.85
N GLY A 127 -22.41 19.06 2.61
CA GLY A 127 -23.75 18.79 3.14
C GLY A 127 -23.86 19.19 4.62
N PRO A 128 -25.07 19.51 5.13
CA PRO A 128 -25.22 19.97 6.51
C PRO A 128 -24.72 18.91 7.48
N VAL A 129 -23.89 19.34 8.42
CA VAL A 129 -23.38 18.56 9.54
C VAL A 129 -24.53 17.86 10.24
N THR A 130 -24.70 16.58 9.92
CA THR A 130 -25.52 15.67 10.71
C THR A 130 -24.56 14.69 11.35
N THR A 131 -24.46 14.79 12.67
CA THR A 131 -23.76 13.86 13.55
C THR A 131 -24.12 12.43 13.19
N THR A 132 -23.15 11.64 12.74
CA THR A 132 -23.36 10.19 12.56
C THR A 132 -23.20 9.49 13.91
N PRO A 133 -24.15 8.63 14.32
CA PRO A 133 -24.02 7.80 15.50
C PRO A 133 -23.07 6.64 15.21
N VAL A 134 -22.19 6.37 16.17
CA VAL A 134 -21.30 5.21 16.18
C VAL A 134 -22.18 3.97 16.32
N THR A 135 -22.27 3.12 15.29
CA THR A 135 -22.85 1.78 15.41
C THR A 135 -21.72 0.78 15.65
N SER A 136 -21.43 0.51 16.92
CA SER A 136 -20.69 -0.68 17.34
C SER A 136 -21.70 -1.72 17.85
N ALA A 137 -21.71 -2.89 17.21
CA ALA A 137 -22.34 -4.08 17.76
C ALA A 137 -21.22 -5.07 18.12
N ASN A 138 -20.73 -4.96 19.36
CA ASN A 138 -20.57 -6.08 20.29
C ASN A 138 -19.99 -5.58 21.63
N ALA A 139 -20.79 -5.76 22.68
CA ALA A 139 -20.51 -5.63 24.11
C ALA A 139 -19.37 -6.58 24.57
N SER A 140 -18.62 -6.46 25.68
CA SER A 140 -18.39 -5.56 26.84
C SER A 140 -17.37 -6.32 27.75
N PRO A 141 -16.94 -5.87 28.95
CA PRO A 141 -16.36 -4.58 29.38
C PRO A 141 -15.13 -4.71 30.35
N ILE A 142 -14.71 -3.56 30.94
CA ILE A 142 -13.89 -3.34 32.17
C ILE A 142 -12.34 -3.33 31.94
N THR A 143 -11.55 -2.29 32.29
CA THR A 143 -11.57 -1.33 33.41
C THR A 143 -10.95 0.02 33.04
N ALA A 144 -11.38 1.07 33.73
CA ALA A 144 -10.98 2.47 33.67
C ALA A 144 -9.51 2.77 34.00
N ARG A 145 -8.98 3.88 33.43
CA ARG A 145 -8.53 5.05 34.21
C ARG A 145 -8.34 6.28 33.31
N ALA A 146 -8.96 7.38 33.70
CA ALA A 146 -8.80 8.70 33.09
C ALA A 146 -7.61 9.46 33.69
N SER A 147 -6.95 10.29 32.88
CA SER A 147 -6.44 11.60 33.29
C SER A 147 -5.90 12.38 32.09
N SER A 148 -6.52 13.53 31.88
CA SER A 148 -6.11 14.69 31.09
C SER A 148 -4.79 15.31 31.54
N ALA A 149 -3.96 15.80 30.61
CA ALA A 149 -3.36 17.14 30.68
C ALA A 149 -2.53 17.47 29.42
N SER A 150 -2.74 18.69 28.95
CA SER A 150 -2.01 19.44 27.94
C SER A 150 -0.54 19.68 28.33
N GLY A 151 0.39 19.71 27.36
CA GLY A 151 1.78 20.09 27.60
C GLY A 151 2.66 20.02 26.35
N THR A 152 3.10 21.17 25.90
CA THR A 152 3.92 21.53 24.73
C THR A 152 5.38 21.05 24.74
N LEU A 153 5.90 20.79 23.53
CA LEU A 153 7.28 20.92 23.02
C LEU A 153 8.39 20.04 23.62
N SER A 154 9.02 19.21 22.77
CA SER A 154 10.47 19.20 22.49
C SER A 154 10.84 18.09 21.48
N ASP A 155 11.50 18.50 20.41
CA ASP A 155 12.66 17.90 19.75
C ASP A 155 13.00 16.41 20.06
N ALA A 156 12.89 15.54 19.06
CA ALA A 156 13.65 14.30 18.94
C ALA A 156 13.60 13.76 17.50
N GLY A 157 14.74 13.84 16.79
CA GLY A 157 14.95 13.24 15.48
C GLY A 157 14.91 11.69 15.49
N PRO A 158 14.75 11.04 14.33
CA PRO A 158 14.56 9.60 14.26
C PRO A 158 15.88 8.85 14.46
N LEU A 159 15.87 7.98 15.48
CA LEU A 159 16.89 6.99 15.79
C LEU A 159 17.04 6.02 14.60
N LEU A 160 18.14 6.13 13.86
CA LEU A 160 18.57 5.16 12.86
C LEU A 160 19.32 4.03 13.57
N GLU A 161 18.74 2.84 13.56
CA GLU A 161 19.42 1.61 13.99
C GLU A 161 20.02 0.90 12.77
N PRO A 162 21.34 0.63 12.73
CA PRO A 162 21.96 -0.09 11.63
C PRO A 162 21.75 -1.62 11.74
N PRO A 163 21.79 -2.37 10.62
CA PRO A 163 21.54 -3.81 10.63
C PRO A 163 22.72 -4.60 11.19
N ALA A 164 22.42 -5.55 12.09
CA ALA A 164 23.36 -6.57 12.55
C ALA A 164 23.59 -7.62 11.46
N MET A 165 24.83 -7.73 10.95
CA MET A 165 25.30 -8.88 10.20
C MET A 165 25.71 -9.98 11.18
N GLN A 166 25.03 -11.13 11.16
CA GLN A 166 25.53 -12.37 11.74
C GLN A 166 26.04 -13.29 10.61
N PRO A 167 27.20 -13.94 10.75
CA PRO A 167 27.58 -15.03 9.87
C PRO A 167 26.94 -16.34 10.35
N SER A 168 26.20 -16.96 9.46
CA SER A 168 25.68 -18.32 9.51
C SER A 168 26.78 -19.34 9.21
N CYS A 169 27.00 -20.32 10.08
CA CYS A 169 27.65 -21.58 9.73
C CYS A 169 26.97 -22.74 10.49
N THR A 170 26.09 -23.49 9.83
CA THR A 170 25.54 -24.77 10.28
C THR A 170 25.91 -25.86 9.26
N SER A 171 26.80 -26.77 9.68
CA SER A 171 26.81 -28.25 9.48
C SER A 171 26.89 -28.84 8.03
N PRO A 172 27.42 -30.07 7.77
CA PRO A 172 27.14 -31.30 8.54
C PRO A 172 28.27 -32.34 8.74
N ALA A 173 28.01 -33.27 9.67
CA ALA A 173 28.71 -34.53 9.87
C ALA A 173 28.37 -35.58 8.78
N PRO A 174 29.12 -36.69 8.73
CA PRO A 174 28.44 -37.99 8.68
C PRO A 174 29.02 -39.03 9.66
N GLN A 175 28.11 -39.85 10.18
CA GLN A 175 28.34 -41.06 10.98
C GLN A 175 28.72 -42.26 10.10
N SER A 176 29.54 -43.17 10.64
CA SER A 176 29.30 -44.63 10.65
C SER A 176 30.39 -45.35 11.48
N GLY A 177 30.00 -46.10 12.52
CA GLY A 177 30.86 -47.08 13.22
C GLY A 177 30.96 -48.42 12.46
N PRO A 178 31.37 -49.56 13.07
CA PRO A 178 31.62 -49.82 14.50
C PRO A 178 32.93 -50.60 14.85
N GLY A 179 33.21 -50.76 16.15
CA GLY A 179 33.88 -51.95 16.72
C GLY A 179 35.38 -51.88 17.00
N ASP A 180 35.77 -51.57 18.25
CA ASP A 180 36.37 -52.53 19.19
C ASP A 180 37.07 -51.78 20.34
N GLU A 181 36.50 -51.91 21.53
CA GLU A 181 37.07 -51.47 22.80
C GLU A 181 38.22 -52.40 23.21
N ALA A 182 39.41 -51.83 23.34
CA ALA A 182 40.44 -52.35 24.23
C ALA A 182 41.17 -51.17 24.87
N SER A 183 40.67 -50.80 26.03
CA SER A 183 41.28 -49.91 27.02
C SER A 183 42.67 -50.41 27.39
N ASN A 184 43.68 -49.54 27.31
CA ASN A 184 44.91 -49.73 28.07
C ASN A 184 45.39 -48.38 28.60
N GLU A 185 44.97 -48.10 29.82
CA GLU A 185 45.40 -46.98 30.64
C GLU A 185 46.69 -47.41 31.36
N SER A 186 47.80 -46.73 31.06
CA SER A 186 49.09 -46.92 31.73
C SER A 186 49.12 -46.19 33.08
N PRO A 187 49.43 -46.87 34.21
CA PRO A 187 49.70 -46.19 35.46
C PRO A 187 51.17 -45.77 35.61
N LYS A 188 51.33 -44.57 36.16
CA LYS A 188 52.56 -43.90 36.61
C LYS A 188 53.54 -44.81 37.37
N HIS A 189 54.82 -44.72 37.02
CA HIS A 189 55.93 -45.07 37.91
C HIS A 189 56.09 -44.01 39.00
N GLN A 190 56.02 -44.42 40.26
CA GLN A 190 56.59 -43.71 41.40
C GLN A 190 57.68 -44.58 42.02
N SER A 191 58.85 -43.97 42.13
CA SER A 191 60.08 -44.49 42.74
C SER A 191 59.89 -44.86 44.21
N ASN A 192 60.40 -46.02 44.62
CA ASN A 192 60.81 -46.21 46.02
C ASN A 192 62.11 -47.04 46.09
N GLU A 193 63.04 -46.48 46.85
CA GLU A 193 64.37 -46.97 47.15
C GLU A 193 64.33 -48.27 47.97
N ALA A 194 65.20 -49.23 47.66
CA ALA A 194 65.65 -50.22 48.63
C ALA A 194 67.12 -50.57 48.36
N LYS A 195 67.95 -50.26 49.36
CA LYS A 195 69.40 -50.46 49.46
C LYS A 195 69.81 -51.92 49.25
N SER A 196 70.87 -52.10 48.46
CA SER A 196 71.73 -53.30 48.47
C SER A 196 72.44 -53.48 49.82
N PRO A 197 72.72 -54.71 50.27
CA PRO A 197 73.86 -54.98 51.13
C PRO A 197 75.06 -55.50 50.32
N ALA A 198 76.25 -55.08 50.76
CA ALA A 198 77.57 -55.51 50.28
C ALA A 198 77.92 -56.93 50.80
N PRO A 199 78.96 -57.58 50.25
CA PRO A 199 79.15 -59.03 50.32
C PRO A 199 79.93 -59.46 51.58
N VAL A 200 79.59 -60.64 52.11
CA VAL A 200 80.44 -61.36 53.08
C VAL A 200 81.03 -62.56 52.36
N GLY A 201 82.35 -62.62 52.32
CA GLY A 201 83.09 -63.71 51.72
C GLY A 201 83.09 -64.96 52.60
N ILE A 202 82.89 -66.11 51.97
CA ILE A 202 83.45 -67.40 52.39
C ILE A 202 83.94 -68.06 51.10
N GLY A 203 85.26 -68.24 50.98
CA GLY A 203 85.84 -69.10 49.98
C GLY A 203 85.73 -70.55 50.41
N ALA A 204 85.40 -71.44 49.49
CA ALA A 204 86.14 -72.67 49.19
C ALA A 204 85.41 -73.52 48.15
N ALA A 205 86.25 -74.25 47.40
CA ALA A 205 85.96 -75.43 46.59
C ALA A 205 85.34 -75.19 45.21
N GLY A 206 86.17 -75.37 44.19
CA GLY A 206 85.76 -75.37 42.80
C GLY A 206 84.88 -76.56 42.43
N VAL A 207 84.03 -76.32 41.43
CA VAL A 207 83.48 -77.34 40.52
C VAL A 207 83.41 -76.68 39.15
N VAL A 208 84.29 -77.10 38.24
CA VAL A 208 84.19 -76.80 36.81
C VAL A 208 83.21 -77.82 36.23
N GLY A 209 81.97 -77.39 35.94
CA GLY A 209 80.95 -78.18 35.24
C GLY A 209 80.71 -77.64 33.82
N PRO A 210 80.36 -78.48 32.83
CA PRO A 210 80.35 -78.11 31.43
C PRO A 210 79.20 -77.13 31.13
N VAL A 211 79.52 -76.01 30.48
CA VAL A 211 78.54 -75.06 29.96
C VAL A 211 77.62 -75.82 28.99
N THR A 212 76.32 -75.90 29.30
CA THR A 212 75.35 -76.55 28.41
C THR A 212 75.11 -75.68 27.18
N SER A 213 74.97 -76.29 25.99
CA SER A 213 74.73 -75.58 24.71
C SER A 213 73.55 -74.61 24.78
N THR A 214 72.54 -74.92 25.60
CA THR A 214 71.38 -74.08 25.89
C THR A 214 71.75 -72.75 26.55
N GLU A 215 72.75 -72.72 27.43
CA GLU A 215 73.17 -71.51 28.14
C GLU A 215 73.91 -70.53 27.22
N VAL A 216 74.71 -71.06 26.28
CA VAL A 216 75.38 -70.25 25.24
C VAL A 216 74.35 -69.67 24.27
N GLN A 217 73.36 -70.47 23.87
CA GLN A 217 72.27 -70.04 23.00
C GLN A 217 71.44 -68.92 23.64
N LEU A 218 71.07 -69.06 24.92
CA LEU A 218 70.31 -68.05 25.65
C LEU A 218 71.12 -66.74 25.82
N LYS A 219 72.43 -66.82 26.03
CA LYS A 219 73.30 -65.62 26.06
C LYS A 219 73.30 -64.89 24.72
N TYR A 220 73.44 -65.63 23.61
CA TYR A 220 73.39 -65.05 22.27
C TYR A 220 72.03 -64.40 21.96
N GLU A 221 70.93 -65.07 22.30
CA GLU A 221 69.58 -64.50 22.12
C GLU A 221 69.33 -63.30 23.02
N ASN A 222 69.84 -63.32 24.26
CA ASN A 222 69.76 -62.18 25.18
C ASN A 222 70.52 -60.98 24.62
N ASP A 223 71.72 -61.18 24.08
CA ASP A 223 72.51 -60.11 23.47
C ASP A 223 71.84 -59.58 22.18
N ARG A 224 71.25 -60.45 21.36
CA ARG A 224 70.43 -60.04 20.20
C ARG A 224 69.22 -59.20 20.62
N LEU A 225 68.51 -59.60 21.67
CA LEU A 225 67.36 -58.86 22.20
C LEU A 225 67.79 -57.50 22.80
N LYS A 226 68.94 -57.43 23.48
CA LYS A 226 69.51 -56.16 23.95
C LYS A 226 69.82 -55.21 22.79
N LEU A 227 70.42 -55.70 21.71
CA LEU A 227 70.69 -54.92 20.50
C LEU A 227 69.39 -54.44 19.84
N ALA A 228 68.37 -55.30 19.74
CA ALA A 228 67.07 -54.94 19.21
C ALA A 228 66.35 -53.89 20.07
N LEU A 229 66.42 -54.00 21.39
CA LEU A 229 65.85 -53.03 22.33
C LEU A 229 66.57 -51.68 22.23
N ALA A 230 67.91 -51.68 22.15
CA ALA A 230 68.69 -50.47 21.93
C ALA A 230 68.29 -49.79 20.62
N HIS A 231 68.19 -50.55 19.51
CA HIS A 231 67.75 -50.04 18.22
C HIS A 231 66.32 -49.50 18.24
N SER A 232 65.38 -50.22 18.86
CA SER A 232 63.99 -49.79 19.03
C SER A 232 63.88 -48.51 19.86
N SER A 233 64.66 -48.40 20.95
CA SER A 233 64.69 -47.20 21.79
C SER A 233 65.26 -45.98 21.05
N ALA A 234 66.26 -46.18 20.19
CA ALA A 234 66.80 -45.12 19.34
C ALA A 234 65.78 -44.68 18.27
N ASN A 235 65.04 -45.63 17.70
CA ASN A 235 63.99 -45.34 16.72
C ASN A 235 62.80 -44.61 17.34
N ALA A 236 62.38 -45.00 18.55
CA ALA A 236 61.33 -44.31 19.30
C ALA A 236 61.72 -42.85 19.56
N LYS A 237 62.94 -42.59 20.05
CA LYS A 237 63.46 -41.23 20.24
C LYS A 237 63.49 -40.43 18.95
N LYS A 238 63.89 -41.05 17.83
CA LYS A 238 63.90 -40.39 16.52
C LYS A 238 62.49 -40.03 16.05
N TRP A 239 61.52 -40.91 16.26
CA TRP A 239 60.12 -40.67 15.92
C TRP A 239 59.51 -39.57 16.80
N GLU A 240 59.74 -39.62 18.10
CA GLU A 240 59.32 -38.58 19.05
C GLU A 240 59.93 -37.23 18.69
N ALA A 241 61.24 -37.17 18.41
CA ALA A 241 61.92 -35.94 18.02
C ALA A 241 61.40 -35.39 16.69
N THR A 242 61.16 -36.25 15.69
CA THR A 242 60.61 -35.84 14.39
C THR A 242 59.18 -35.31 14.54
N THR A 243 58.35 -35.99 15.34
CA THR A 243 56.97 -35.59 15.61
C THR A 243 56.90 -34.27 16.37
N LEU A 244 57.73 -34.09 17.40
CA LEU A 244 57.84 -32.83 18.14
C LEU A 244 58.31 -31.70 17.23
N LYS A 245 59.32 -31.94 16.36
CA LYS A 245 59.80 -30.94 15.40
C LYS A 245 58.69 -30.51 14.43
N ASN A 246 57.93 -31.46 13.87
CA ASN A 246 56.81 -31.16 12.97
C ASN A 246 55.69 -30.39 13.69
N ASN A 247 55.34 -30.78 14.92
CA ASN A 247 54.34 -30.07 15.71
C ASN A 247 54.79 -28.65 16.06
N ASN A 248 56.06 -28.49 16.45
CA ASN A 248 56.63 -27.18 16.75
C ASN A 248 56.62 -26.28 15.51
N LEU A 249 57.00 -26.81 14.34
CA LEU A 249 56.94 -26.09 13.07
C LEU A 249 55.52 -25.64 12.73
N ARG A 250 54.53 -26.53 12.87
CA ARG A 250 53.12 -26.19 12.61
C ARG A 250 52.62 -25.09 13.56
N LEU A 251 52.99 -25.15 14.84
CA LEU A 251 52.64 -24.11 15.82
C LEU A 251 53.31 -22.77 15.46
N THR A 252 54.57 -22.78 15.06
CA THR A 252 55.27 -21.57 14.60
C THR A 252 54.62 -20.98 13.36
N SER A 253 54.27 -21.80 12.36
CA SER A 253 53.55 -21.34 11.17
C SER A 253 52.17 -20.77 11.50
N ALA A 254 51.39 -21.42 12.36
CA ALA A 254 50.09 -20.92 12.79
C ALA A 254 50.20 -19.60 13.58
N LEU A 255 51.24 -19.44 14.39
CA LEU A 255 51.50 -18.20 15.10
C LEU A 255 51.88 -17.05 14.15
N GLN A 256 52.72 -17.34 13.14
CA GLN A 256 53.09 -16.38 12.11
C GLN A 256 51.87 -15.97 11.27
N GLU A 257 51.03 -16.91 10.88
CA GLU A 257 49.78 -16.66 10.15
C GLU A 257 48.80 -15.84 11.00
N SER A 258 48.64 -16.17 12.28
CA SER A 258 47.83 -15.37 13.21
C SER A 258 48.36 -13.95 13.34
N THR A 259 49.68 -13.75 13.30
CA THR A 259 50.30 -12.42 13.38
C THR A 259 50.07 -11.63 12.09
N ALA A 260 50.21 -12.26 10.93
CA ALA A 260 49.90 -11.67 9.63
C ALA A 260 48.42 -11.27 9.51
N ASN A 261 47.50 -12.11 10.00
CA ASN A 261 46.08 -11.82 10.02
C ASN A 261 45.77 -10.57 10.87
N VAL A 262 46.38 -10.43 12.03
CA VAL A 262 46.23 -9.22 12.87
C VAL A 262 46.66 -7.97 12.11
N ASP A 263 47.75 -8.02 11.35
CA ASP A 263 48.22 -6.88 10.57
C ASP A 263 47.34 -6.58 9.35
N GLU A 264 46.76 -7.61 8.73
CA GLU A 264 45.76 -7.42 7.67
C GLU A 264 44.47 -6.78 8.20
N TRP A 265 44.01 -7.21 9.38
CA TRP A 265 42.84 -6.62 10.04
C TRP A 265 43.08 -5.16 10.42
N LYS A 266 44.29 -4.81 10.88
CA LYS A 266 44.68 -3.41 11.11
C LYS A 266 44.64 -2.60 9.81
N ARG A 267 45.11 -3.16 8.69
CA ARG A 267 45.08 -2.49 7.38
C ARG A 267 43.64 -2.27 6.89
N GLN A 268 42.77 -3.27 7.02
CA GLN A 268 41.34 -3.16 6.71
C GLN A 268 40.66 -2.09 7.58
N LEU A 269 40.94 -2.07 8.88
CA LEU A 269 40.42 -1.05 9.79
C LEU A 269 40.88 0.35 9.39
N HIS A 270 42.13 0.52 8.96
CA HIS A 270 42.63 1.80 8.48
C HIS A 270 41.90 2.25 7.20
N SER A 271 41.75 1.35 6.23
CA SER A 271 41.01 1.63 4.99
C SER A 271 39.55 2.02 5.26
N TYR A 272 38.85 1.33 6.18
CA TYR A 272 37.49 1.72 6.57
C TYR A 272 37.43 3.08 7.28
N LYS A 273 38.45 3.45 8.07
CA LYS A 273 38.52 4.79 8.68
C LYS A 273 38.69 5.88 7.63
N GLU A 274 39.56 5.68 6.65
CA GLU A 274 39.76 6.61 5.53
C GLU A 274 38.50 6.75 4.67
N GLU A 275 37.84 5.64 4.34
CA GLU A 275 36.58 5.65 3.59
C GLU A 275 35.46 6.36 4.36
N ASN A 276 35.34 6.12 5.67
CA ASN A 276 34.37 6.80 6.51
C ASN A 276 34.64 8.31 6.57
N GLN A 277 35.91 8.72 6.68
CA GLN A 277 36.30 10.14 6.62
C GLN A 277 35.97 10.76 5.26
N ARG A 278 36.24 10.06 4.16
CA ARG A 278 35.89 10.49 2.80
C ARG A 278 34.38 10.67 2.63
N LEU A 279 33.58 9.73 3.13
CA LEU A 279 32.12 9.81 3.08
C LEU A 279 31.59 10.96 3.93
N LYS A 280 32.18 11.21 5.12
CA LYS A 280 31.84 12.38 5.94
C LYS A 280 32.15 13.69 5.22
N SER A 281 33.31 13.82 4.59
CA SER A 281 33.65 15.01 3.79
C SER A 281 32.68 15.20 2.63
N LYS A 282 32.36 14.13 1.89
CA LYS A 282 31.38 14.18 0.80
C LYS A 282 29.96 14.49 1.29
N TYR A 283 29.58 14.01 2.48
CA TYR A 283 28.29 14.33 3.10
C TYR A 283 28.21 15.82 3.44
N ILE A 284 29.26 16.39 4.03
CA ILE A 284 29.33 17.83 4.33
C ILE A 284 29.29 18.66 3.04
N GLU A 285 30.01 18.24 1.99
CA GLU A 285 29.98 18.90 0.67
C GLU A 285 28.58 18.84 0.03
N LEU A 286 27.91 17.68 0.12
CA LEU A 286 26.54 17.52 -0.38
C LEU A 286 25.51 18.23 0.50
N GLU A 287 25.71 18.36 1.80
CA GLU A 287 24.87 19.18 2.68
C GLU A 287 25.09 20.67 2.42
N ALA A 288 26.32 21.12 2.15
CA ALA A 288 26.60 22.47 1.71
C ALA A 288 25.97 22.75 0.33
N ALA A 289 26.01 21.78 -0.59
CA ALA A 289 25.36 21.87 -1.89
C ALA A 289 23.82 21.78 -1.81
N LYS A 290 23.26 21.01 -0.86
CA LYS A 290 21.82 20.98 -0.55
C LYS A 290 21.37 22.21 0.25
N GLY A 291 22.29 22.84 0.97
CA GLY A 291 22.12 24.06 1.75
C GLY A 291 22.41 25.32 0.93
N GLY A 292 21.88 25.41 -0.29
CA GLY A 292 22.16 26.49 -1.25
C GLY A 292 20.91 27.21 -1.75
N THR A 293 20.17 27.79 -0.82
CA THR A 293 19.31 28.99 -0.85
C THR A 293 18.82 29.62 -2.17
N GLU A 294 19.58 29.70 -3.25
CA GLU A 294 19.23 30.59 -4.38
C GLU A 294 18.05 30.09 -5.20
N ALA A 295 18.05 28.81 -5.63
CA ALA A 295 16.90 28.22 -6.33
C ALA A 295 15.66 28.14 -5.42
N ALA A 296 15.85 27.88 -4.12
CA ALA A 296 14.75 27.84 -3.16
C ALA A 296 14.22 29.23 -2.80
N VAL A 297 15.04 30.29 -2.87
CA VAL A 297 14.65 31.69 -2.67
C VAL A 297 13.95 32.20 -3.92
N GLU A 298 14.44 31.89 -5.12
CA GLU A 298 13.79 32.24 -6.38
C GLU A 298 12.42 31.57 -6.50
N LEU A 299 12.31 30.27 -6.18
CA LEU A 299 11.02 29.57 -6.11
C LEU A 299 10.07 30.18 -5.08
N ARG A 300 10.58 30.64 -3.92
CA ARG A 300 9.75 31.33 -2.91
C ARG A 300 9.27 32.69 -3.39
N LYS A 301 10.13 33.44 -4.10
CA LYS A 301 9.80 34.74 -4.68
C LYS A 301 8.77 34.59 -5.80
N GLU A 302 8.96 33.62 -6.69
CA GLU A 302 8.00 33.28 -7.73
C GLU A 302 6.66 32.83 -7.14
N LEU A 303 6.68 31.98 -6.09
CA LEU A 303 5.48 31.63 -5.33
C LEU A 303 4.77 32.85 -4.73
N ALA A 304 5.51 33.82 -4.19
CA ALA A 304 4.93 35.04 -3.64
C ALA A 304 4.30 35.92 -4.73
N THR A 305 4.98 36.09 -5.88
CA THR A 305 4.45 36.82 -7.04
C THR A 305 3.20 36.15 -7.61
N LEU A 306 3.21 34.82 -7.76
CA LEU A 306 2.05 34.08 -8.24
C LEU A 306 0.87 34.17 -7.26
N ARG A 307 1.12 34.11 -5.94
CA ARG A 307 0.07 34.31 -4.93
C ARG A 307 -0.56 35.70 -5.03
N LEU A 308 0.24 36.76 -5.15
CA LEU A 308 -0.27 38.12 -5.32
C LEU A 308 -1.08 38.26 -6.61
N ARG A 309 -0.64 37.62 -7.69
CA ARG A 309 -1.37 37.61 -8.97
C ARG A 309 -2.71 36.88 -8.86
N VAL A 310 -2.76 35.76 -8.14
CA VAL A 310 -4.00 35.05 -7.85
C VAL A 310 -4.95 35.93 -7.04
N GLU A 311 -4.48 36.58 -5.98
CA GLU A 311 -5.30 37.49 -5.16
C GLU A 311 -5.86 38.65 -6.00
N THR A 312 -5.04 39.25 -6.87
CA THR A 312 -5.50 40.32 -7.78
C THR A 312 -6.57 39.81 -8.75
N LEU A 313 -6.34 38.64 -9.35
CA LEU A 313 -7.32 38.03 -10.26
C LEU A 313 -8.62 37.64 -9.54
N GLU A 314 -8.55 37.20 -8.29
CA GLU A 314 -9.74 36.92 -7.48
C GLU A 314 -10.55 38.19 -7.18
N VAL A 315 -9.88 39.33 -6.90
CA VAL A 315 -10.55 40.62 -6.72
C VAL A 315 -11.16 41.12 -8.03
N GLU A 316 -10.43 41.02 -9.15
CA GLU A 316 -10.96 41.37 -10.48
C GLU A 316 -12.17 40.50 -10.85
N LEU A 317 -12.11 39.19 -10.56
CA LEU A 317 -13.19 38.26 -10.84
C LEU A 317 -14.43 38.56 -9.99
N LYS A 318 -14.27 38.85 -8.70
CA LYS A 318 -15.36 39.32 -7.83
C LYS A 318 -15.99 40.60 -8.35
N SER A 319 -15.18 41.59 -8.74
CA SER A 319 -15.67 42.84 -9.32
C SER A 319 -16.47 42.60 -10.62
N LYS A 320 -15.96 41.72 -11.50
CA LYS A 320 -16.66 41.32 -12.72
C LYS A 320 -17.96 40.55 -12.45
N GLU A 321 -17.99 39.70 -11.43
CA GLU A 321 -19.22 39.02 -10.98
C GLU A 321 -20.27 40.02 -10.46
N GLU A 322 -19.85 41.03 -9.69
CA GLU A 322 -20.74 42.09 -9.23
C GLU A 322 -21.29 42.95 -10.38
N ASP A 323 -20.45 43.26 -11.38
CA ASP A 323 -20.88 43.95 -12.61
C ASP A 323 -21.86 43.12 -13.41
N LEU A 324 -21.60 41.82 -13.58
CA LEU A 324 -22.52 40.88 -14.22
C LEU A 324 -23.84 40.79 -13.46
N LYS A 325 -23.79 40.74 -12.13
CA LYS A 325 -24.97 40.72 -11.28
C LYS A 325 -25.79 41.99 -11.45
N ARG A 326 -25.15 43.17 -11.45
CA ARG A 326 -25.82 44.46 -11.73
C ARG A 326 -26.43 44.49 -13.13
N ALA A 327 -25.72 44.03 -14.15
CA ALA A 327 -26.22 43.96 -15.51
C ALA A 327 -27.41 43.00 -15.64
N SER A 328 -27.39 41.86 -14.93
CA SER A 328 -28.50 40.90 -14.90
C SER A 328 -29.73 41.47 -14.18
N ALA A 329 -29.52 42.16 -13.05
CA ALA A 329 -30.59 42.85 -12.33
C ALA A 329 -31.19 44.00 -13.14
N GLY A 330 -30.45 44.61 -14.07
CA GLY A 330 -30.98 45.59 -15.02
C GLY A 330 -31.84 44.97 -16.14
N LYS A 331 -31.66 43.67 -16.46
CA LYS A 331 -32.46 42.96 -17.46
C LYS A 331 -33.82 42.49 -16.94
N GLN A 332 -33.90 42.12 -15.66
CA GLN A 332 -35.16 41.72 -15.01
C GLN A 332 -36.29 42.76 -15.16
N PRO A 333 -36.08 44.06 -14.89
CA PRO A 333 -37.09 45.10 -15.08
C PRO A 333 -37.58 45.23 -16.53
N ALA A 334 -36.70 44.99 -17.51
CA ALA A 334 -37.04 45.03 -18.92
C ALA A 334 -37.86 43.80 -19.34
N GLU A 335 -37.49 42.61 -18.84
CA GLU A 335 -38.25 41.37 -19.05
C GLU A 335 -39.63 41.44 -18.41
N ASP A 336 -39.74 41.92 -17.17
CA ASP A 336 -41.01 42.07 -16.47
C ASP A 336 -41.92 43.08 -17.18
N ARG A 337 -41.35 44.22 -17.62
CA ARG A 337 -42.09 45.21 -18.43
C ARG A 337 -42.56 44.62 -19.77
N CYS A 338 -41.75 43.78 -20.41
CA CYS A 338 -42.13 43.11 -21.65
C CYS A 338 -43.30 42.13 -21.43
N LYS A 339 -43.28 41.35 -20.33
CA LYS A 339 -44.38 40.45 -19.95
C LYS A 339 -45.68 41.21 -19.68
N THR A 340 -45.63 42.31 -18.93
CA THR A 340 -46.81 43.14 -18.68
C THR A 340 -47.41 43.68 -19.97
N LEU A 341 -46.57 44.20 -20.88
CA LEU A 341 -47.02 44.70 -22.18
C LEU A 341 -47.58 43.59 -23.09
N GLN A 342 -47.04 42.36 -23.00
CA GLN A 342 -47.59 41.20 -23.70
C GLN A 342 -48.96 40.80 -23.16
N GLN A 343 -49.13 40.77 -21.84
CA GLN A 343 -50.40 40.48 -21.21
C GLN A 343 -51.46 41.52 -21.59
N GLU A 344 -51.13 42.82 -21.50
CA GLU A 344 -52.02 43.90 -21.89
C GLU A 344 -52.41 43.82 -23.37
N ASN A 345 -51.46 43.48 -24.26
CA ASN A 345 -51.78 43.22 -25.67
C ASN A 345 -52.74 42.05 -25.86
N ALA A 346 -52.55 40.95 -25.12
CA ALA A 346 -53.43 39.79 -25.20
C ALA A 346 -54.85 40.12 -24.71
N GLU A 347 -54.97 40.88 -23.61
CA GLU A 347 -56.24 41.35 -23.08
C GLU A 347 -56.93 42.31 -24.07
N LEU A 348 -56.19 43.24 -24.67
CA LEU A 348 -56.71 44.14 -25.72
C LEU A 348 -57.17 43.36 -26.95
N GLN A 349 -56.41 42.37 -27.42
CA GLN A 349 -56.80 41.51 -28.54
C GLN A 349 -58.07 40.71 -28.23
N ALA A 350 -58.20 40.15 -27.02
CA ALA A 350 -59.40 39.45 -26.59
C ALA A 350 -60.61 40.40 -26.53
N GLY A 351 -60.43 41.62 -26.02
CA GLY A 351 -61.47 42.65 -25.99
C GLY A 351 -61.94 43.04 -27.39
N VAL A 352 -61.02 43.24 -28.33
CA VAL A 352 -61.35 43.52 -29.73
C VAL A 352 -62.13 42.36 -30.36
N SER A 353 -61.71 41.12 -30.13
CA SER A 353 -62.40 39.93 -30.66
C SER A 353 -63.83 39.80 -30.11
N LEU A 354 -64.02 40.05 -28.81
CA LEU A 354 -65.34 40.05 -28.18
C LEU A 354 -66.25 41.14 -28.76
N ALA A 355 -65.73 42.36 -28.91
CA ALA A 355 -66.47 43.46 -29.50
C ALA A 355 -66.87 43.17 -30.96
N GLN A 356 -65.97 42.54 -31.74
CA GLN A 356 -66.29 42.08 -33.10
C GLN A 356 -67.42 41.05 -33.11
N ALA A 357 -67.38 40.05 -32.24
CA ALA A 357 -68.44 39.03 -32.15
C ALA A 357 -69.79 39.63 -31.73
N GLN A 358 -69.78 40.60 -30.82
CA GLN A 358 -70.98 41.34 -30.41
C GLN A 358 -71.56 42.15 -31.58
N LEU A 359 -70.70 42.83 -32.35
CA LEU A 359 -71.13 43.58 -33.53
C LEU A 359 -71.75 42.65 -34.59
N GLU A 360 -71.13 41.51 -34.85
CA GLU A 360 -71.62 40.53 -35.83
C GLU A 360 -72.99 39.94 -35.41
N THR A 361 -73.16 39.67 -34.12
CA THR A 361 -74.45 39.24 -33.55
C THR A 361 -75.52 40.33 -33.71
N ALA A 362 -75.18 41.59 -33.44
CA ALA A 362 -76.10 42.72 -33.58
C ALA A 362 -76.50 42.95 -35.05
N LEU A 363 -75.55 42.83 -35.99
CA LEU A 363 -75.81 42.92 -37.42
C LEU A 363 -76.74 41.79 -37.90
N ALA A 364 -76.48 40.54 -37.48
CA ALA A 364 -77.33 39.41 -37.82
C ALA A 364 -78.77 39.57 -37.28
N ALA A 365 -78.91 40.10 -36.07
CA ALA A 365 -80.21 40.42 -35.50
C ALA A 365 -80.93 41.51 -36.32
N HIS A 366 -80.22 42.59 -36.68
CA HIS A 366 -80.77 43.66 -37.52
C HIS A 366 -81.20 43.16 -38.91
N ASP A 367 -80.40 42.29 -39.55
CA ASP A 367 -80.76 41.66 -40.83
C ASP A 367 -82.00 40.76 -40.71
N SER A 368 -82.16 40.06 -39.59
CA SER A 368 -83.36 39.28 -39.33
C SER A 368 -84.61 40.16 -39.18
N GLN A 369 -84.50 41.28 -38.45
CA GLN A 369 -85.57 42.27 -38.30
C GLN A 369 -85.92 42.89 -39.64
N ARG A 370 -84.92 43.24 -40.45
CA ARG A 370 -85.10 43.76 -41.81
C ARG A 370 -85.91 42.78 -42.67
N ARG A 371 -85.56 41.49 -42.68
CA ARG A 371 -86.30 40.45 -43.43
C ARG A 371 -87.75 40.31 -42.98
N VAL A 372 -88.01 40.41 -41.67
CA VAL A 372 -89.39 40.40 -41.13
C VAL A 372 -90.17 41.62 -41.61
N MET A 373 -89.56 42.81 -41.57
CA MET A 373 -90.16 44.06 -42.07
C MET A 373 -90.45 43.99 -43.57
N GLU A 374 -89.51 43.47 -44.38
CA GLU A 374 -89.71 43.27 -45.82
C GLU A 374 -90.89 42.31 -46.10
N THR A 375 -91.02 41.25 -45.30
CA THR A 375 -92.13 40.29 -45.42
C THR A 375 -93.48 40.93 -45.06
N LEU A 376 -93.56 41.66 -43.95
CA LEU A 376 -94.76 42.41 -43.55
C LEU A 376 -95.15 43.45 -44.60
N ASN A 377 -94.18 44.18 -45.15
CA ASN A 377 -94.41 45.18 -46.18
C ASN A 377 -94.93 44.53 -47.48
N ALA A 378 -94.40 43.37 -47.87
CA ALA A 378 -94.90 42.60 -49.01
C ALA A 378 -96.35 42.12 -48.78
N GLN A 379 -96.69 41.64 -47.57
CA GLN A 379 -98.06 41.26 -47.23
C GLN A 379 -99.02 42.47 -47.28
N LEU A 380 -98.60 43.62 -46.74
CA LEU A 380 -99.38 44.85 -46.79
C LEU A 380 -99.68 45.27 -48.24
N ALA A 381 -98.67 45.19 -49.13
CA ALA A 381 -98.84 45.48 -50.54
C ALA A 381 -99.89 44.57 -51.20
N VAL A 382 -99.90 43.26 -50.89
CA VAL A 382 -100.91 42.33 -51.38
C VAL A 382 -102.32 42.72 -50.88
N ARG A 383 -102.47 43.05 -49.59
CA ARG A 383 -103.77 43.49 -49.03
C ARG A 383 -104.29 44.76 -49.67
N ILE A 384 -103.41 45.73 -49.95
CA ILE A 384 -103.77 46.96 -50.66
C ILE A 384 -104.26 46.62 -52.08
N GLN A 385 -103.58 45.70 -52.77
CA GLN A 385 -103.97 45.25 -54.11
C GLN A 385 -105.37 44.58 -54.10
N GLU A 386 -105.65 43.73 -53.11
CA GLU A 386 -106.97 43.10 -52.89
C GLU A 386 -108.06 44.17 -52.68
N LEU A 387 -107.83 45.11 -51.77
CA LEU A 387 -108.75 46.23 -51.50
C LEU A 387 -109.01 47.09 -52.74
N ALA A 388 -107.98 47.40 -53.51
CA ALA A 388 -108.12 48.12 -54.78
C ALA A 388 -108.89 47.30 -55.83
N GLY A 389 -108.79 45.97 -55.79
CA GLY A 389 -109.62 45.06 -56.57
C GLY A 389 -111.11 45.20 -56.21
N ILE A 390 -111.44 45.02 -54.93
CA ILE A 390 -112.81 45.15 -54.41
C ILE A 390 -113.39 46.54 -54.74
N HIS A 391 -112.60 47.60 -54.59
CA HIS A 391 -113.05 48.96 -54.90
C HIS A 391 -113.40 49.11 -56.39
N ARG A 392 -112.63 48.51 -57.31
CA ARG A 392 -112.96 48.49 -58.74
C ARG A 392 -114.25 47.71 -59.02
N GLU A 393 -114.45 46.57 -58.35
CA GLU A 393 -115.69 45.79 -58.47
C GLU A 393 -116.91 46.58 -58.02
N ILE A 394 -116.84 47.25 -56.86
CA ILE A 394 -117.90 48.15 -56.37
C ILE A 394 -118.18 49.28 -57.36
N ALA A 395 -117.14 49.95 -57.87
CA ALA A 395 -117.29 51.02 -58.85
C ALA A 395 -117.98 50.54 -60.13
N THR A 396 -117.65 49.32 -60.59
CA THR A 396 -118.27 48.70 -61.77
C THR A 396 -119.76 48.40 -61.53
N ALA A 397 -120.11 47.87 -60.35
CA ALA A 397 -121.49 47.57 -59.97
C ALA A 397 -122.38 48.83 -59.80
N LEU A 398 -121.79 49.98 -59.48
CA LEU A 398 -122.49 51.27 -59.39
C LEU A 398 -122.75 51.92 -60.77
N GLN A 399 -122.13 51.41 -61.83
CA GLN A 399 -122.27 51.94 -63.21
C GLN A 399 -123.27 51.16 -64.08
N THR A 400 -123.84 50.08 -63.54
CA THR A 400 -125.02 49.36 -64.06
C THR A 400 -126.27 49.79 -63.31
#